data_AF-A0A163LV91-F1
#
_entry.id   AF-A0A163LV91-F1
#
_cell.length_a   1.000
_cell.length_b   1.000
_cell.length_c   1.000
_cell.angle_alpha   90.00
_cell.angle_beta   90.00
_cell.angle_gamma   90.00
#
_symmetry.space_group_name_H-M   'P 1'
#
loop_
_entity.id
_entity.type
_entity.pdbx_description
1 polymer ?
#
loop_
_entity_poly.entity_id
_entity_poly.type
_entity_poly.pdbx_seq_one_letter_code
_entity_poly.pdbx_strand_id
1 'polypeptide(L)'
;MSYLQDNPQPDNGYYVVVTGANSGLGLGISTRMIDEFLQTRPQTESLVLIITTRDKKKGDATIETLQAHLRKVCRQHERTLPGISQVLQGRIHFRQERLDLLSLVSVQKLSKKLRETTPKLDVVICNAGIGGWTGINWPLAVWSVLRRWRTAVSWPTYKLSSKGCVAKPQIPAEEGRPRVEEPALGEVFCANFFGHYLLGHYLAPLLARHSKSEGTRGRLIWTSSLEAYGHTLDMNDLQAIASGEAYESSKRLTDVMGITSRLPATSNAVDQYFGQSEQPPSSTKPVIYVTHPGITATSIFALPFILEYAMIVTFYVARWLGSQWHPISVEKGAVAMVWLALAKQSTLDTMEEKEGVGKWGSATDFWGQERVERTEVSGWGWGGKLGEYKRKGRDPFAKDLTKEERNRFEETGKICWEEMEVLRCDWEDRLRRAGVAVEMG
;
A
#
# COMPACT_ATOMS: atom_id res chain seq x y z
N MET A 1 24.43 -2.34 26.07
CA MET A 1 23.11 -2.54 26.72
C MET A 1 22.13 -3.00 25.64
N SER A 2 21.43 -4.10 25.89
CA SER A 2 20.74 -4.92 24.89
C SER A 2 19.53 -4.21 24.26
N TYR A 3 19.59 -3.91 22.96
CA TYR A 3 18.46 -3.39 22.17
C TYR A 3 17.29 -4.40 21.99
N LEU A 4 17.42 -5.62 22.53
CA LEU A 4 16.44 -6.70 22.36
C LEU A 4 15.29 -6.64 23.38
N GLN A 5 15.41 -5.91 24.49
CA GLN A 5 14.44 -5.98 25.59
C GLN A 5 13.15 -5.16 25.41
N ASP A 6 13.05 -4.28 24.40
CA ASP A 6 11.89 -3.37 24.23
C ASP A 6 10.93 -3.75 23.07
N ASN A 7 11.22 -4.81 22.30
CA ASN A 7 10.36 -5.20 21.18
C ASN A 7 9.33 -6.25 21.63
N PRO A 8 8.02 -5.99 21.48
CA PRO A 8 6.99 -6.95 21.89
C PRO A 8 7.04 -8.21 21.01
N GLN A 9 7.20 -9.35 21.66
CA GLN A 9 7.19 -10.67 21.03
C GLN A 9 6.26 -11.62 21.81
N PRO A 10 4.92 -11.43 21.71
CA PRO A 10 3.99 -12.35 22.34
C PRO A 10 4.08 -13.74 21.70
N ASP A 11 3.81 -14.79 22.49
CA ASP A 11 3.93 -16.20 22.06
C ASP A 11 3.15 -16.52 20.78
N ASN A 12 1.95 -15.94 20.65
CA ASN A 12 1.10 -16.05 19.47
C ASN A 12 0.87 -14.67 18.83
N GLY A 13 1.95 -14.08 18.36
CA GLY A 13 1.96 -12.76 17.73
C GLY A 13 1.53 -12.75 16.27
N TYR A 14 0.67 -11.79 15.95
CA TYR A 14 0.30 -11.40 14.59
C TYR A 14 0.96 -10.06 14.26
N TYR A 15 1.96 -10.06 13.38
CA TYR A 15 2.85 -8.94 13.13
C TYR A 15 2.46 -8.20 11.85
N VAL A 16 2.09 -6.92 11.99
CA VAL A 16 1.62 -6.09 10.88
C VAL A 16 2.47 -4.84 10.77
N VAL A 17 3.10 -4.61 9.61
CA VAL A 17 3.79 -3.36 9.29
C VAL A 17 2.88 -2.43 8.50
N VAL A 18 2.75 -1.18 8.92
CA VAL A 18 2.02 -0.14 8.18
C VAL A 18 2.95 1.01 7.82
N THR A 19 3.10 1.26 6.52
CA THR A 19 3.93 2.36 6.03
C THR A 19 3.20 3.72 6.07
N GLY A 20 3.86 4.76 6.56
CA GLY A 20 3.30 6.12 6.58
C GLY A 20 2.06 6.26 7.47
N ALA A 21 2.16 5.80 8.73
CA ALA A 21 1.02 5.68 9.63
C ALA A 21 0.72 6.95 10.47
N ASN A 22 1.49 8.03 10.31
CA ASN A 22 1.40 9.19 11.21
C ASN A 22 0.15 10.06 11.03
N SER A 23 -0.59 9.89 9.93
CA SER A 23 -1.78 10.68 9.60
C SER A 23 -2.55 10.04 8.46
N GLY A 24 -3.73 10.58 8.16
CA GLY A 24 -4.50 10.22 6.99
C GLY A 24 -4.84 8.73 6.96
N LEU A 25 -4.72 8.13 5.77
CA LEU A 25 -5.08 6.73 5.53
C LEU A 25 -4.25 5.74 6.36
N GLY A 26 -2.94 5.97 6.54
CA GLY A 26 -2.10 5.05 7.31
C GLY A 26 -2.49 4.99 8.79
N LEU A 27 -2.91 6.12 9.36
CA LEU A 27 -3.48 6.15 10.71
C LEU A 27 -4.85 5.45 10.74
N GLY A 28 -5.71 5.68 9.74
CA GLY A 28 -7.00 5.00 9.60
C GLY A 28 -6.89 3.48 9.45
N ILE A 29 -5.86 2.99 8.73
CA ILE A 29 -5.53 1.57 8.65
C ILE A 29 -5.13 1.04 10.02
N SER A 30 -4.31 1.79 10.76
CA SER A 30 -3.81 1.40 12.07
C SER A 30 -4.93 1.32 13.12
N THR A 31 -5.83 2.31 13.17
CA THR A 31 -6.98 2.30 14.09
C THR A 31 -7.97 1.22 13.74
N ARG A 32 -8.31 1.05 12.46
CA ARG A 32 -9.23 0.00 12.00
C ARG A 32 -8.66 -1.40 12.21
N MET A 33 -7.35 -1.59 12.03
CA MET A 33 -6.67 -2.86 12.31
C MET A 33 -6.88 -3.27 13.77
N ILE A 34 -6.78 -2.34 14.72
CA ILE A 34 -7.05 -2.60 16.15
C ILE A 34 -8.50 -3.07 16.33
N ASP A 35 -9.46 -2.34 15.76
CA ASP A 35 -10.89 -2.61 15.92
C ASP A 35 -11.26 -4.00 15.38
N GLU A 36 -10.89 -4.28 14.13
CA GLU A 36 -11.23 -5.54 13.49
C GLU A 36 -10.43 -6.72 14.03
N PHE A 37 -9.17 -6.53 14.42
CA PHE A 37 -8.38 -7.59 15.06
C PHE A 37 -9.03 -8.04 16.37
N LEU A 38 -9.39 -7.09 17.24
CA LEU A 38 -10.01 -7.42 18.53
C LEU A 38 -11.36 -8.12 18.36
N GLN A 39 -12.10 -7.79 17.30
CA GLN A 39 -13.41 -8.38 16.98
C GLN A 39 -13.32 -9.76 16.31
N THR A 40 -12.33 -9.98 15.44
CA THR A 40 -12.33 -11.15 14.53
C THR A 40 -11.29 -12.21 14.88
N ARG A 41 -10.20 -11.85 15.57
CA ARG A 41 -9.10 -12.78 15.89
C ARG A 41 -9.29 -13.47 17.23
N PRO A 42 -8.87 -14.76 17.37
CA PRO A 42 -8.94 -15.49 18.62
C PRO A 42 -8.31 -14.74 19.79
N GLN A 43 -8.88 -14.84 20.99
CA GLN A 43 -8.36 -14.16 22.18
C GLN A 43 -6.94 -14.57 22.56
N THR A 44 -6.48 -15.73 22.09
CA THR A 44 -5.11 -16.24 22.26
C THR A 44 -4.09 -15.57 21.34
N GLU A 45 -4.52 -14.83 20.32
CA GLU A 45 -3.64 -14.06 19.43
C GLU A 45 -3.48 -12.62 19.91
N SER A 46 -2.26 -12.09 19.78
CA SER A 46 -1.93 -10.68 20.07
C SER A 46 -1.40 -9.99 18.81
N LEU A 47 -1.86 -8.76 18.56
CA LEU A 47 -1.41 -7.92 17.45
C LEU A 47 -0.13 -7.19 17.86
N VAL A 48 0.91 -7.29 17.04
CA VAL A 48 2.06 -6.40 17.08
C VAL A 48 1.97 -5.46 15.89
N LEU A 49 1.48 -4.24 16.13
CA LEU A 49 1.32 -3.22 15.10
C LEU A 49 2.59 -2.38 15.01
N ILE A 50 3.35 -2.62 13.94
CA ILE A 50 4.59 -1.94 13.61
C ILE A 50 4.28 -0.76 12.69
N ILE A 51 4.20 0.43 13.25
CA ILE A 51 3.99 1.65 12.48
C ILE A 51 5.32 2.23 12.02
N THR A 52 5.33 2.80 10.82
CA THR A 52 6.50 3.54 10.34
C THR A 52 6.19 5.00 10.10
N THR A 53 7.17 5.86 10.42
CA THR A 53 7.11 7.31 10.23
C THR A 53 8.48 7.84 9.80
N ARG A 54 8.54 9.06 9.25
CA ARG A 54 9.81 9.66 8.78
C ARG A 54 10.73 10.10 9.92
N ASP A 55 10.17 10.37 11.10
CA ASP A 55 10.88 10.88 12.27
C ASP A 55 10.26 10.39 13.58
N LYS A 56 11.09 10.32 14.63
CA LYS A 56 10.69 9.77 15.93
C LYS A 56 9.53 10.54 16.58
N LYS A 57 9.50 11.87 16.45
CA LYS A 57 8.47 12.71 17.08
C LYS A 57 7.08 12.38 16.51
N LYS A 58 6.98 12.22 15.18
CA LYS A 58 5.74 11.75 14.55
C LYS A 58 5.37 10.34 15.00
N GLY A 59 6.35 9.45 15.11
CA GLY A 59 6.15 8.12 15.66
C GLY A 59 5.52 8.16 17.06
N ASP A 60 6.14 8.88 18.00
CA ASP A 60 5.67 8.98 19.38
C ASP A 60 4.23 9.51 19.47
N ALA A 61 3.92 10.58 18.73
CA ALA A 61 2.57 11.15 18.65
C ALA A 61 1.54 10.17 18.05
N THR A 62 1.97 9.35 17.09
CA THR A 62 1.11 8.32 16.48
C THR A 62 0.81 7.22 17.48
N ILE A 63 1.82 6.74 18.22
CA ILE A 63 1.63 5.74 19.28
C ILE A 63 0.66 6.25 20.33
N GLU A 64 0.80 7.50 20.79
CA GLU A 64 -0.12 8.10 21.75
C GLU A 64 -1.57 8.13 21.23
N THR A 65 -1.74 8.50 19.96
CA THR A 65 -3.05 8.49 19.28
C THR A 65 -3.65 7.07 19.23
N LEU A 66 -2.85 6.07 18.86
CA LEU A 66 -3.29 4.67 18.79
C LEU A 66 -3.61 4.08 20.18
N GLN A 67 -2.84 4.44 21.20
CA GLN A 67 -3.13 4.08 22.59
C GLN A 67 -4.42 4.74 23.10
N ALA A 68 -4.66 6.00 22.74
CA ALA A 68 -5.93 6.68 23.05
C ALA A 68 -7.11 6.00 22.36
N HIS A 69 -6.95 5.60 21.09
CA HIS A 69 -7.95 4.84 20.34
C HIS A 69 -8.22 3.47 20.97
N LEU A 70 -7.18 2.69 21.28
CA LEU A 70 -7.31 1.40 21.98
C LEU A 70 -8.06 1.55 23.31
N ARG A 71 -7.72 2.54 24.13
CA ARG A 71 -8.43 2.82 25.39
C ARG A 71 -9.91 3.12 25.15
N LYS A 72 -10.24 3.86 24.08
CA LYS A 72 -11.63 4.15 23.69
C LYS A 72 -12.38 2.87 23.30
N VAL A 73 -11.79 2.00 22.48
CA VAL A 73 -12.37 0.73 22.04
C VAL A 73 -12.60 -0.21 23.22
N CYS A 74 -11.61 -0.38 24.10
CA CYS A 74 -11.75 -1.19 25.30
C CYS A 74 -12.88 -0.67 26.21
N ARG A 75 -12.96 0.65 26.45
CA ARG A 75 -14.06 1.25 27.22
C ARG A 75 -15.44 1.01 26.60
N GLN A 76 -15.54 0.93 25.27
CA GLN A 76 -16.79 0.59 24.60
C GLN A 76 -17.18 -0.87 24.86
N HIS A 77 -16.23 -1.80 24.77
CA HIS A 77 -16.47 -3.21 25.07
C HIS A 77 -16.72 -3.49 26.56
N GLU A 78 -16.13 -2.71 27.46
CA GLU A 78 -16.38 -2.81 28.92
C GLU A 78 -17.86 -2.60 29.27
N ARG A 79 -18.56 -1.74 28.52
CA ARG A 79 -19.99 -1.48 28.73
C ARG A 79 -20.85 -2.69 28.40
N THR A 80 -20.38 -3.56 27.51
CA THR A 80 -21.08 -4.78 27.11
C THR A 80 -20.64 -5.99 27.93
N LEU A 81 -19.38 -6.05 28.35
CA LEU A 81 -18.81 -7.16 29.11
C LEU A 81 -17.77 -6.64 30.12
N PRO A 82 -18.14 -6.51 31.42
CA PRO A 82 -17.21 -6.05 32.45
C PRO A 82 -15.97 -6.96 32.57
N GLY A 83 -14.80 -6.36 32.79
CA GLY A 83 -13.50 -7.03 32.92
C GLY A 83 -12.78 -7.31 31.59
N ILE A 84 -13.46 -7.16 30.44
CA ILE A 84 -12.87 -7.47 29.14
C ILE A 84 -11.76 -6.50 28.74
N SER A 85 -11.78 -5.26 29.25
CA SER A 85 -10.80 -4.23 28.87
C SER A 85 -9.36 -4.65 29.13
N GLN A 86 -9.07 -5.29 30.27
CA GLN A 86 -7.71 -5.69 30.61
C GLN A 86 -7.19 -6.75 29.64
N VAL A 87 -8.05 -7.69 29.25
CA VAL A 87 -7.73 -8.73 28.27
C VAL A 87 -7.47 -8.11 26.89
N LEU A 88 -8.35 -7.21 26.43
CA LEU A 88 -8.20 -6.59 25.10
C LEU A 88 -6.99 -5.67 25.00
N GLN A 89 -6.68 -4.92 26.07
CA GLN A 89 -5.48 -4.06 26.10
C GLN A 89 -4.21 -4.90 26.04
N GLY A 90 -4.15 -6.02 26.75
CA GLY A 90 -3.00 -6.93 26.74
C GLY A 90 -2.72 -7.58 25.38
N ARG A 91 -3.70 -7.58 24.47
CA ARG A 91 -3.58 -8.19 23.13
C ARG A 91 -3.00 -7.27 22.07
N ILE A 92 -2.83 -5.98 22.34
CA ILE A 92 -2.38 -5.01 21.33
C ILE A 92 -1.05 -4.40 21.78
N HIS A 93 -0.01 -4.65 20.99
CA HIS A 93 1.31 -4.09 21.19
C HIS A 93 1.65 -3.15 20.06
N PHE A 94 2.24 -2.01 20.39
CA PHE A 94 2.68 -1.03 19.41
C PHE A 94 4.19 -1.01 19.32
N ARG A 95 4.70 -0.94 18.09
CA ARG A 95 6.12 -0.73 17.81
C ARG A 95 6.23 0.37 16.78
N GLN A 96 7.08 1.37 17.04
CA GLN A 96 7.37 2.41 16.08
C GLN A 96 8.72 2.18 15.41
N GLU A 97 8.78 2.50 14.12
CA GLU A 97 10.00 2.41 13.34
C GLU A 97 10.17 3.60 12.41
N ARG A 98 11.43 3.93 12.09
CA ARG A 98 11.74 5.01 11.15
C ARG A 98 11.85 4.45 9.73
N LEU A 99 11.14 5.08 8.80
CA LEU A 99 11.21 4.75 7.38
C LEU A 99 11.10 6.03 6.54
N ASP A 100 12.10 6.23 5.69
CA ASP A 100 12.01 7.16 4.57
C ASP A 100 12.15 6.40 3.26
N LEU A 101 11.04 6.29 2.51
CA LEU A 101 10.99 5.58 1.23
C LEU A 101 11.76 6.29 0.11
N LEU A 102 12.16 7.55 0.31
CA LEU A 102 13.04 8.28 -0.60
C LEU A 102 14.53 8.03 -0.31
N SER A 103 14.85 7.20 0.68
CA SER A 103 16.22 6.79 1.01
C SER A 103 16.33 5.27 0.99
N LEU A 104 16.99 4.72 -0.03
CA LEU A 104 17.16 3.26 -0.16
C LEU A 104 17.93 2.68 1.05
N VAL A 105 18.89 3.42 1.59
CA VAL A 105 19.61 3.06 2.83
C VAL A 105 18.66 3.05 4.04
N SER A 106 17.70 3.98 4.13
CA SER A 106 16.69 3.94 5.19
C SER A 106 15.82 2.69 5.10
N VAL A 107 15.46 2.27 3.89
CA VAL A 107 14.71 1.02 3.66
C VAL A 107 15.55 -0.18 4.12
N GLN A 108 16.81 -0.26 3.72
CA GLN A 108 17.69 -1.36 4.13
C GLN A 108 17.90 -1.40 5.66
N LYS A 109 18.12 -0.25 6.32
CA LYS A 109 18.27 -0.16 7.78
C LYS A 109 17.04 -0.71 8.52
N LEU A 110 15.84 -0.33 8.08
CA LEU A 110 14.61 -0.83 8.68
C LEU A 110 14.48 -2.34 8.47
N SER A 111 14.67 -2.81 7.24
CA SER A 111 14.51 -4.22 6.92
C SER A 111 15.48 -5.10 7.70
N LYS A 112 16.76 -4.72 7.80
CA LYS A 112 17.73 -5.42 8.64
C LYS A 112 17.28 -5.48 10.10
N LYS A 113 16.90 -4.34 10.68
CA LYS A 113 16.41 -4.28 12.05
C LYS A 113 15.21 -5.22 12.26
N LEU A 114 14.24 -5.22 11.36
CA LEU A 114 13.07 -6.09 11.46
C LEU A 114 13.44 -7.58 11.34
N ARG A 115 14.38 -7.94 10.44
CA ARG A 115 14.86 -9.32 10.28
C ARG A 115 15.55 -9.85 11.54
N GLU A 116 16.25 -9.00 12.26
CA GLU A 116 16.97 -9.34 13.50
C GLU A 116 16.07 -9.37 14.74
N THR A 117 14.97 -8.62 14.74
CA THR A 117 14.19 -8.35 15.97
C THR A 117 12.73 -8.79 15.90
N THR A 118 12.29 -9.36 14.78
CA THR A 118 10.91 -9.82 14.59
C THR A 118 10.91 -11.30 14.20
N PRO A 119 10.13 -12.16 14.86
CA PRO A 119 10.13 -13.60 14.58
C PRO A 119 9.60 -13.92 13.18
N LYS A 120 8.54 -13.22 12.74
CA LYS A 120 7.91 -13.35 11.42
C LYS A 120 7.18 -12.05 11.06
N LEU A 121 6.70 -11.93 9.84
CA LEU A 121 5.74 -10.90 9.46
C LEU A 121 4.52 -11.55 8.82
N ASP A 122 3.33 -11.25 9.33
CA ASP A 122 2.09 -11.74 8.74
C ASP A 122 1.64 -10.82 7.60
N VAL A 123 1.80 -9.50 7.77
CA VAL A 123 1.34 -8.50 6.79
C VAL A 123 2.26 -7.29 6.72
N VAL A 124 2.52 -6.80 5.50
CA VAL A 124 3.14 -5.50 5.25
C VAL A 124 2.22 -4.69 4.35
N ILE A 125 1.70 -3.58 4.85
CA ILE A 125 0.80 -2.65 4.12
C ILE A 125 1.62 -1.48 3.58
N CYS A 126 1.84 -1.49 2.27
CA CYS A 126 2.53 -0.46 1.50
C CYS A 126 1.54 0.65 1.15
N ASN A 127 1.33 1.58 2.08
CA ASN A 127 0.37 2.69 2.04
C ASN A 127 1.03 4.05 1.78
N ALA A 128 2.24 4.27 2.29
CA ALA A 128 2.89 5.58 2.19
C ALA A 128 3.01 6.06 0.73
N GLY A 129 2.91 7.37 0.52
CA GLY A 129 3.06 7.92 -0.81
C GLY A 129 2.90 9.42 -0.84
N ILE A 130 3.26 10.00 -1.97
CA ILE A 130 3.16 11.42 -2.28
C ILE A 130 2.45 11.60 -3.63
N GLY A 131 1.74 12.70 -3.78
CA GLY A 131 1.01 13.02 -5.01
C GLY A 131 1.83 13.71 -6.09
N GLY A 132 2.85 14.49 -5.74
CA GLY A 132 3.63 15.25 -6.72
C GLY A 132 2.85 16.36 -7.44
N TRP A 133 1.73 16.82 -6.87
CA TRP A 133 0.87 17.85 -7.47
C TRP A 133 1.33 19.27 -7.14
N THR A 134 1.23 20.16 -8.11
CA THR A 134 1.51 21.60 -7.98
C THR A 134 0.23 22.42 -7.79
N GLY A 135 -0.93 21.88 -8.16
CA GLY A 135 -2.20 22.59 -8.02
C GLY A 135 -3.37 21.96 -8.76
N ILE A 136 -4.42 22.76 -8.92
CA ILE A 136 -5.66 22.41 -9.63
C ILE A 136 -5.86 23.40 -10.77
N ASN A 137 -6.21 22.90 -11.96
CA ASN A 137 -6.80 23.71 -13.01
C ASN A 137 -8.24 24.07 -12.62
N TRP A 138 -8.41 25.16 -11.88
CA TRP A 138 -9.70 25.56 -11.29
C TRP A 138 -10.82 25.77 -12.31
N PRO A 139 -10.61 26.46 -13.45
CA PRO A 139 -11.64 26.57 -14.49
C PRO A 139 -12.13 25.21 -14.99
N LEU A 140 -11.19 24.30 -15.27
CA LEU A 140 -11.54 22.94 -15.71
C LEU A 140 -12.23 22.15 -14.59
N ALA A 141 -11.78 22.28 -13.35
CA ALA A 141 -12.37 21.60 -12.20
C ALA A 141 -13.83 22.03 -11.99
N VAL A 142 -14.09 23.34 -11.93
CA VAL A 142 -15.46 23.88 -11.77
C VAL A 142 -16.34 23.42 -12.93
N TRP A 143 -15.88 23.57 -14.17
CA TRP A 143 -16.62 23.13 -15.35
C TRP A 143 -16.95 21.63 -15.32
N SER A 144 -15.95 20.80 -14.98
CA SER A 144 -16.09 19.34 -14.95
C SER A 144 -17.05 18.88 -13.86
N VAL A 145 -16.98 19.48 -12.67
CA VAL A 145 -17.87 19.18 -11.54
C VAL A 145 -19.31 19.58 -11.88
N LEU A 146 -19.52 20.76 -12.47
CA LEU A 146 -20.86 21.22 -12.86
C LEU A 146 -21.48 20.35 -13.98
N ARG A 147 -20.69 19.89 -14.95
CA ARG A 147 -21.20 19.08 -16.09
C ARG A 147 -21.35 17.60 -15.76
N ARG A 148 -20.42 17.03 -15.01
CA ARG A 148 -20.31 15.57 -14.77
C ARG A 148 -19.83 15.28 -13.35
N TRP A 149 -20.53 15.82 -12.34
CA TRP A 149 -20.18 15.74 -10.92
C TRP A 149 -19.58 14.40 -10.47
N ARG A 150 -20.33 13.30 -10.64
CA ARG A 150 -19.90 11.96 -10.21
C ARG A 150 -18.58 11.54 -10.87
N THR A 151 -18.42 11.82 -12.16
CA THR A 151 -17.22 11.43 -12.91
C THR A 151 -16.04 12.32 -12.52
N ALA A 152 -16.23 13.64 -12.51
CA ALA A 152 -15.18 14.61 -12.22
C ALA A 152 -14.56 14.41 -10.83
N VAL A 153 -15.38 14.04 -9.85
CA VAL A 153 -14.91 13.83 -8.47
C VAL A 153 -14.36 12.41 -8.26
N SER A 154 -14.80 11.43 -9.05
CA SER A 154 -14.29 10.04 -8.95
C SER A 154 -13.00 9.80 -9.75
N TRP A 155 -12.86 10.47 -10.90
CA TRP A 155 -11.76 10.36 -11.87
C TRP A 155 -11.39 11.77 -12.37
N PRO A 156 -10.72 12.58 -11.52
CA PRO A 156 -10.43 13.98 -11.82
C PRO A 156 -9.34 14.13 -12.90
N THR A 157 -9.61 14.96 -13.91
CA THR A 157 -8.68 15.25 -15.02
C THR A 157 -8.07 16.67 -14.94
N TYR A 158 -8.23 17.33 -13.78
CA TYR A 158 -7.88 18.73 -13.59
C TYR A 158 -6.75 18.94 -12.57
N LYS A 159 -6.07 17.88 -12.15
CA LYS A 159 -4.88 17.99 -11.31
C LYS A 159 -3.70 18.44 -12.15
N LEU A 160 -2.85 19.29 -11.57
CA LEU A 160 -1.59 19.71 -12.15
C LEU A 160 -0.46 19.06 -11.37
N SER A 161 0.46 18.41 -12.06
CA SER A 161 1.61 17.72 -11.46
C SER A 161 2.93 18.38 -11.85
N SER A 162 3.91 18.26 -10.96
CA SER A 162 5.29 18.61 -11.27
C SER A 162 5.87 17.63 -12.30
N LYS A 163 6.82 18.10 -13.11
CA LYS A 163 7.64 17.27 -14.01
C LYS A 163 9.11 17.37 -13.60
N GLY A 164 9.87 16.30 -13.83
CA GLY A 164 11.31 16.26 -13.57
C GLY A 164 11.68 16.13 -12.08
N CYS A 165 10.74 15.75 -11.22
CA CYS A 165 11.02 15.60 -9.79
C CYS A 165 11.85 14.33 -9.54
N VAL A 166 13.06 14.53 -9.00
CA VAL A 166 13.99 13.47 -8.63
C VAL A 166 14.19 13.44 -7.12
N ALA A 167 14.35 12.24 -6.57
CA ALA A 167 14.72 12.03 -5.18
C ALA A 167 16.08 12.69 -4.89
N LYS A 168 16.30 13.01 -3.61
CA LYS A 168 17.64 13.43 -3.17
C LYS A 168 18.65 12.32 -3.43
N PRO A 169 19.94 12.65 -3.54
CA PRO A 169 20.91 11.61 -3.80
C PRO A 169 20.98 10.54 -2.71
N GLN A 170 21.08 9.29 -3.14
CA GLN A 170 20.99 8.08 -2.31
C GLN A 170 22.32 7.78 -1.62
N ILE A 171 23.43 8.19 -2.23
CA ILE A 171 24.77 8.10 -1.66
C ILE A 171 25.12 9.45 -0.98
N PRO A 172 25.31 9.49 0.35
CA PRO A 172 25.73 10.69 1.06
C PRO A 172 27.05 11.23 0.52
N ALA A 173 27.19 12.55 0.48
CA ALA A 173 28.48 13.17 0.19
C ALA A 173 29.43 12.97 1.38
N GLU A 174 30.64 12.48 1.14
CA GLU A 174 31.70 12.40 2.13
C GLU A 174 32.56 13.68 2.06
N GLU A 175 32.86 14.26 3.23
CA GLU A 175 33.76 15.42 3.30
C GLU A 175 35.13 15.08 2.70
N GLY A 176 35.59 15.93 1.77
CA GLY A 176 36.90 15.76 1.12
C GLY A 176 36.92 14.78 -0.05
N ARG A 177 35.80 14.18 -0.46
CA ARG A 177 35.71 13.34 -1.67
C ARG A 177 34.74 13.93 -2.71
N PRO A 178 35.03 13.76 -4.01
CA PRO A 178 34.07 14.16 -5.05
C PRO A 178 32.79 13.35 -4.89
N ARG A 179 31.66 14.02 -5.12
CA ARG A 179 30.34 13.38 -5.05
C ARG A 179 30.28 12.23 -6.06
N VAL A 180 29.86 11.06 -5.58
CA VAL A 180 29.60 9.92 -6.48
C VAL A 180 28.46 10.30 -7.41
N GLU A 181 28.71 10.21 -8.71
CA GLU A 181 27.68 10.41 -9.71
C GLU A 181 26.71 9.23 -9.66
N GLU A 182 25.42 9.52 -9.47
CA GLU A 182 24.35 8.53 -9.44
C GLU A 182 23.25 8.91 -10.43
N PRO A 183 22.58 7.93 -11.05
CA PRO A 183 21.49 8.19 -11.97
C PRO A 183 20.32 8.84 -11.25
N ALA A 184 19.53 9.62 -11.99
CA ALA A 184 18.30 10.19 -11.47
C ALA A 184 17.34 9.08 -11.01
N LEU A 185 16.76 9.27 -9.82
CA LEU A 185 15.71 8.41 -9.27
C LEU A 185 14.44 9.24 -9.14
N GLY A 186 13.35 8.87 -9.82
CA GLY A 186 12.10 9.62 -9.79
C GLY A 186 11.52 9.71 -8.37
N GLU A 187 11.17 10.91 -7.91
CA GLU A 187 10.76 11.15 -6.53
C GLU A 187 9.44 10.43 -6.19
N VAL A 188 8.40 10.66 -7.00
CA VAL A 188 7.07 10.06 -6.80
C VAL A 188 7.13 8.55 -6.99
N PHE A 189 7.84 8.08 -8.02
CA PHE A 189 8.08 6.65 -8.24
C PHE A 189 8.78 5.99 -7.05
N CYS A 190 9.83 6.60 -6.52
CA CYS A 190 10.56 6.06 -5.37
C CYS A 190 9.70 6.00 -4.11
N ALA A 191 8.99 7.09 -3.79
CA ALA A 191 8.14 7.14 -2.61
C ALA A 191 6.91 6.22 -2.69
N ASN A 192 6.30 6.07 -3.87
CA ASN A 192 5.04 5.34 -4.02
C ASN A 192 5.25 3.86 -4.32
N PHE A 193 6.32 3.52 -5.04
CA PHE A 193 6.54 2.18 -5.58
C PHE A 193 7.92 1.60 -5.23
N PHE A 194 9.03 2.17 -5.73
CA PHE A 194 10.33 1.50 -5.65
C PHE A 194 10.87 1.32 -4.22
N GLY A 195 10.66 2.29 -3.32
CA GLY A 195 11.01 2.12 -1.91
C GLY A 195 10.22 0.98 -1.24
N HIS A 196 8.95 0.80 -1.62
CA HIS A 196 8.12 -0.32 -1.16
C HIS A 196 8.51 -1.65 -1.80
N TYR A 197 8.93 -1.62 -3.07
CA TYR A 197 9.46 -2.78 -3.77
C TYR A 197 10.69 -3.32 -3.04
N LEU A 198 11.67 -2.48 -2.75
CA LEU A 198 12.84 -2.87 -1.95
C LEU A 198 12.45 -3.34 -0.54
N LEU A 199 11.54 -2.62 0.13
CA LEU A 199 11.06 -3.01 1.46
C LEU A 199 10.46 -4.42 1.43
N GLY A 200 9.61 -4.72 0.44
CA GLY A 200 8.99 -6.03 0.28
C GLY A 200 9.99 -7.13 -0.05
N HIS A 201 10.97 -6.86 -0.92
CA HIS A 201 12.08 -7.78 -1.22
C HIS A 201 12.85 -8.14 0.06
N TYR A 202 13.33 -7.15 0.80
CA TYR A 202 14.13 -7.38 2.00
C TYR A 202 13.33 -7.99 3.16
N LEU A 203 12.02 -7.79 3.22
CA LEU A 203 11.14 -8.39 4.23
C LEU A 203 10.56 -9.75 3.80
N ALA A 204 10.77 -10.18 2.56
CA ALA A 204 10.27 -11.46 2.04
C ALA A 204 10.65 -12.66 2.93
N PRO A 205 11.89 -12.77 3.47
CA PRO A 205 12.24 -13.86 4.37
C PRO A 205 11.41 -13.89 5.66
N LEU A 206 10.93 -12.74 6.17
CA LEU A 206 10.05 -12.71 7.33
C LEU A 206 8.62 -13.09 6.98
N LEU A 207 8.15 -12.67 5.81
CA LEU A 207 6.83 -13.01 5.27
C LEU A 207 6.72 -14.49 4.88
N ALA A 208 7.84 -15.17 4.64
CA ALA A 208 7.87 -16.59 4.34
C ALA A 208 7.84 -17.48 5.60
N ARG A 209 8.02 -16.93 6.81
CA ARG A 209 8.09 -17.69 8.08
C ARG A 209 6.70 -18.13 8.58
N HIS A 210 5.98 -18.84 7.73
CA HIS A 210 4.74 -19.52 8.02
C HIS A 210 4.87 -20.98 7.60
N SER A 211 4.44 -21.88 8.47
CA SER A 211 4.37 -23.30 8.12
C SER A 211 3.18 -23.56 7.19
N LYS A 212 3.32 -24.55 6.28
CA LYS A 212 2.19 -25.01 5.44
C LYS A 212 0.98 -25.46 6.26
N SER A 213 1.22 -25.98 7.48
CA SER A 213 0.17 -26.41 8.42
C SER A 213 -0.66 -25.27 9.01
N GLU A 214 -0.15 -24.03 9.06
CA GLU A 214 -0.93 -22.87 9.53
C GLU A 214 -2.08 -22.51 8.59
N GLY A 215 -2.08 -23.00 7.35
CA GLY A 215 -3.09 -22.63 6.35
C GLY A 215 -3.10 -21.14 6.03
N THR A 216 -1.96 -20.45 6.22
CA THR A 216 -1.78 -19.01 5.97
C THR A 216 -0.46 -18.74 5.23
N ARG A 217 -0.27 -17.49 4.83
CA ARG A 217 0.95 -16.98 4.18
C ARG A 217 1.12 -15.49 4.48
N GLY A 218 2.36 -15.03 4.44
CA GLY A 218 2.66 -13.61 4.57
C GLY A 218 2.07 -12.81 3.41
N ARG A 219 1.57 -11.61 3.71
CA ARG A 219 0.88 -10.74 2.74
C ARG A 219 1.58 -9.41 2.55
N LEU A 220 1.87 -9.07 1.30
CA LEU A 220 2.24 -7.71 0.88
C LEU A 220 1.02 -7.04 0.27
N ILE A 221 0.52 -6.00 0.92
CA ILE A 221 -0.66 -5.27 0.45
C ILE A 221 -0.20 -3.94 -0.15
N TRP A 222 -0.28 -3.83 -1.47
CA TRP A 222 0.12 -2.64 -2.20
C TRP A 222 -1.06 -1.69 -2.39
N THR A 223 -0.94 -0.46 -1.88
CA THR A 223 -1.99 0.56 -1.97
C THR A 223 -1.87 1.35 -3.27
N SER A 224 -2.72 1.00 -4.22
CA SER A 224 -2.92 1.66 -5.51
C SER A 224 -4.00 2.76 -5.44
N SER A 225 -4.52 3.18 -6.59
CA SER A 225 -5.55 4.21 -6.77
C SER A 225 -6.60 3.78 -7.81
N LEU A 226 -7.72 4.50 -7.84
CA LEU A 226 -8.66 4.49 -8.98
C LEU A 226 -8.07 5.14 -10.22
N GLU A 227 -7.06 5.98 -10.03
CA GLU A 227 -6.40 6.78 -11.06
C GLU A 227 -5.17 6.07 -11.65
N ALA A 228 -5.07 4.75 -11.44
CA ALA A 228 -4.06 3.87 -12.05
C ALA A 228 -4.42 3.61 -13.53
N TYR A 229 -4.50 4.67 -14.32
CA TYR A 229 -4.96 4.62 -15.70
C TYR A 229 -3.97 3.87 -16.60
N GLY A 230 -4.49 3.20 -17.64
CA GLY A 230 -3.64 2.44 -18.56
C GLY A 230 -2.64 3.28 -19.35
N HIS A 231 -2.99 4.53 -19.66
CA HIS A 231 -2.19 5.41 -20.54
C HIS A 231 -1.06 6.16 -19.83
N THR A 232 -0.99 6.12 -18.50
CA THR A 232 -0.02 6.91 -17.73
C THR A 232 1.31 6.20 -17.52
N LEU A 233 1.36 4.88 -17.75
CA LEU A 233 2.60 4.10 -17.69
C LEU A 233 3.28 4.10 -19.06
N ASP A 234 4.42 4.79 -19.15
CA ASP A 234 5.31 4.75 -20.30
C ASP A 234 6.47 3.79 -20.00
N MET A 235 6.65 2.78 -20.84
CA MET A 235 7.72 1.79 -20.68
C MET A 235 9.12 2.37 -20.91
N ASN A 236 9.23 3.52 -21.58
CA ASN A 236 10.51 4.22 -21.78
C ASN A 236 10.85 5.17 -20.61
N ASP A 237 9.89 5.44 -19.73
CA ASP A 237 10.04 6.27 -18.54
C ASP A 237 9.27 5.63 -17.38
N LEU A 238 9.68 4.42 -16.98
CA LEU A 238 9.04 3.66 -15.89
C LEU A 238 9.03 4.42 -14.55
N GLN A 239 9.98 5.33 -14.36
CA GLN A 239 10.08 6.18 -13.18
C GLN A 239 9.18 7.44 -13.27
N ALA A 240 8.56 7.67 -14.43
CA ALA A 240 7.70 8.80 -14.74
C ALA A 240 8.35 10.17 -14.44
N ILE A 241 9.66 10.30 -14.69
CA ILE A 241 10.41 11.53 -14.43
C ILE A 241 9.97 12.64 -15.37
N ALA A 242 9.78 12.35 -16.66
CA ALA A 242 9.38 13.34 -17.67
C ALA A 242 7.86 13.54 -17.72
N SER A 243 7.09 12.62 -17.14
CA SER A 243 5.63 12.61 -17.17
C SER A 243 4.99 13.70 -16.31
N GLY A 244 3.84 14.22 -16.76
CA GLY A 244 2.94 15.07 -15.96
C GLY A 244 1.96 14.29 -15.09
N GLU A 245 2.08 12.96 -15.04
CA GLU A 245 1.14 12.04 -14.38
C GLU A 245 1.91 11.00 -13.56
N ALA A 246 2.98 11.43 -12.87
CA ALA A 246 3.88 10.54 -12.15
C ALA A 246 3.18 9.76 -11.01
N TYR A 247 2.19 10.36 -10.35
CA TYR A 247 1.39 9.66 -9.35
C TYR A 247 0.58 8.53 -10.00
N GLU A 248 -0.21 8.87 -11.00
CA GLU A 248 -1.06 7.94 -11.75
C GLU A 248 -0.23 6.81 -12.37
N SER A 249 0.94 7.13 -12.94
CA SER A 249 1.91 6.17 -13.47
C SER A 249 2.46 5.22 -12.41
N SER A 250 2.86 5.73 -11.24
CA SER A 250 3.33 4.88 -10.12
C SER A 250 2.25 3.92 -9.61
N LYS A 251 0.99 4.36 -9.61
CA LYS A 251 -0.17 3.52 -9.23
C LYS A 251 -0.52 2.53 -10.34
N ARG A 252 -0.36 2.90 -11.61
CA ARG A 252 -0.49 1.97 -12.73
C ARG A 252 0.55 0.85 -12.68
N LEU A 253 1.82 1.19 -12.41
CA LEU A 253 2.87 0.21 -12.21
C LEU A 253 2.55 -0.74 -11.04
N THR A 254 2.03 -0.18 -9.94
CA THR A 254 1.53 -0.96 -8.78
C THR A 254 0.47 -1.98 -9.19
N ASP A 255 -0.54 -1.57 -9.97
CA ASP A 255 -1.60 -2.45 -10.47
C ASP A 255 -1.04 -3.56 -11.36
N VAL A 256 -0.21 -3.19 -12.34
CA VAL A 256 0.37 -4.12 -13.32
C VAL A 256 1.23 -5.18 -12.61
N MET A 257 2.21 -4.77 -11.83
CA MET A 257 3.13 -5.70 -11.18
C MET A 257 2.43 -6.51 -10.08
N GLY A 258 1.55 -5.89 -9.30
CA GLY A 258 0.87 -6.57 -8.21
C GLY A 258 -0.08 -7.67 -8.71
N ILE A 259 -0.83 -7.41 -9.79
CA ILE A 259 -1.71 -8.42 -10.40
C ILE A 259 -0.90 -9.50 -11.11
N THR A 260 0.10 -9.09 -11.92
CA THR A 260 0.91 -10.06 -12.66
C THR A 260 1.76 -10.94 -11.77
N SER A 261 2.06 -10.52 -10.53
CA SER A 261 2.79 -11.33 -9.52
C SER A 261 2.19 -12.73 -9.27
N ARG A 262 0.91 -12.91 -9.61
CA ARG A 262 0.15 -14.15 -9.43
C ARG A 262 0.05 -15.00 -10.70
N LEU A 263 0.63 -14.54 -11.81
CA LEU A 263 0.54 -15.20 -13.11
C LEU A 263 1.77 -16.08 -13.38
N PRO A 264 1.60 -17.19 -14.12
CA PRO A 264 2.73 -18.03 -14.50
C PRO A 264 3.81 -17.29 -15.30
N ALA A 265 3.43 -16.30 -16.12
CA ALA A 265 4.34 -15.58 -17.01
C ALA A 265 5.45 -14.81 -16.28
N THR A 266 5.22 -14.41 -15.02
CA THR A 266 6.20 -13.66 -14.21
C THR A 266 6.68 -14.43 -13.00
N SER A 267 6.38 -15.74 -12.88
CA SER A 267 6.65 -16.52 -11.69
C SER A 267 8.13 -16.51 -11.30
N ASN A 268 9.02 -16.63 -12.28
CA ASN A 268 10.47 -16.66 -12.05
C ASN A 268 10.98 -15.34 -11.45
N ALA A 269 10.56 -14.20 -12.00
CA ALA A 269 10.94 -12.88 -11.48
C ALA A 269 10.37 -12.66 -10.08
N VAL A 270 9.15 -13.12 -9.81
CA VAL A 270 8.53 -13.05 -8.48
C VAL A 270 9.23 -13.98 -7.47
N ASP A 271 9.65 -15.17 -7.89
CA ASP A 271 10.43 -16.10 -7.05
C ASP A 271 11.78 -15.50 -6.67
N GLN A 272 12.45 -14.83 -7.63
CA GLN A 272 13.68 -14.08 -7.38
C GLN A 272 13.44 -12.90 -6.43
N TYR A 273 12.38 -12.11 -6.66
CA TYR A 273 11.99 -11.01 -5.78
C TYR A 273 11.70 -11.47 -4.34
N PHE A 274 11.16 -12.67 -4.14
CA PHE A 274 10.95 -13.22 -2.80
C PHE A 274 12.14 -13.98 -2.22
N GLY A 275 13.23 -14.14 -2.98
CA GLY A 275 14.37 -14.97 -2.57
C GLY A 275 13.94 -16.42 -2.28
N GLN A 276 13.02 -16.97 -3.08
CA GLN A 276 12.36 -18.24 -2.76
C GLN A 276 13.34 -19.42 -2.69
N SER A 277 14.44 -19.40 -3.47
CA SER A 277 15.50 -20.41 -3.41
C SER A 277 16.25 -20.44 -2.09
N GLU A 278 16.22 -19.34 -1.33
CA GLU A 278 16.90 -19.20 -0.04
C GLU A 278 15.98 -19.58 1.14
N GLN A 279 14.68 -19.79 0.88
CA GLN A 279 13.70 -20.10 1.93
C GLN A 279 13.65 -21.60 2.25
N PRO A 280 13.40 -21.99 3.51
CA PRO A 280 13.22 -23.39 3.88
C PRO A 280 12.05 -24.03 3.12
N PRO A 281 12.10 -25.33 2.74
CA PRO A 281 11.00 -26.00 2.03
C PRO A 281 9.66 -26.06 2.80
N SER A 282 9.72 -25.88 4.12
CA SER A 282 8.57 -25.82 5.04
C SER A 282 7.85 -24.47 5.04
N SER A 283 8.46 -23.43 4.48
CA SER A 283 7.91 -22.08 4.36
C SER A 283 6.74 -22.00 3.37
N THR A 284 5.96 -20.92 3.46
CA THR A 284 4.97 -20.56 2.44
C THR A 284 5.43 -19.33 1.67
N LYS A 285 5.20 -19.34 0.35
CA LYS A 285 5.53 -18.20 -0.51
C LYS A 285 4.61 -17.00 -0.14
N PRO A 286 5.16 -15.81 0.10
CA PRO A 286 4.37 -14.61 0.30
C PRO A 286 3.48 -14.29 -0.91
N VAL A 287 2.40 -13.54 -0.68
CA VAL A 287 1.48 -13.11 -1.74
C VAL A 287 1.30 -11.60 -1.74
N ILE A 288 1.30 -11.03 -2.94
CA ILE A 288 0.98 -9.62 -3.17
C ILE A 288 -0.51 -9.48 -3.47
N TYR A 289 -1.16 -8.55 -2.77
CA TYR A 289 -2.51 -8.10 -3.06
C TYR A 289 -2.50 -6.61 -3.40
N VAL A 290 -3.35 -6.21 -4.35
CA VAL A 290 -3.52 -4.80 -4.74
C VAL A 290 -4.82 -4.28 -4.16
N THR A 291 -4.75 -3.12 -3.50
CA THR A 291 -5.90 -2.45 -2.90
C THR A 291 -5.96 -0.97 -3.29
N HIS A 292 -7.10 -0.30 -3.05
CA HIS A 292 -7.17 1.16 -3.06
C HIS A 292 -8.21 1.67 -2.04
N PRO A 293 -8.04 2.88 -1.49
CA PRO A 293 -8.88 3.39 -0.41
C PRO A 293 -10.21 4.01 -0.86
N GLY A 294 -10.53 3.93 -2.15
CA GLY A 294 -11.47 4.86 -2.76
C GLY A 294 -10.99 6.31 -2.62
N ILE A 295 -11.93 7.22 -2.40
CA ILE A 295 -11.69 8.66 -2.26
C ILE A 295 -11.95 9.04 -0.80
N THR A 296 -10.87 9.40 -0.12
CA THR A 296 -10.85 9.83 1.27
C THR A 296 -10.35 11.27 1.36
N ALA A 297 -11.00 12.08 2.19
CA ALA A 297 -10.53 13.41 2.53
C ALA A 297 -9.26 13.27 3.39
N THR A 298 -8.11 13.49 2.77
CA THR A 298 -6.79 13.46 3.43
C THR A 298 -5.98 14.68 3.01
N SER A 299 -4.97 15.00 3.79
CA SER A 299 -4.02 16.08 3.50
C SER A 299 -3.02 15.77 2.37
N ILE A 300 -3.23 14.68 1.60
CA ILE A 300 -2.37 14.37 0.43
C ILE A 300 -2.45 15.46 -0.63
N PHE A 301 -3.58 16.17 -0.68
CA PHE A 301 -3.80 17.37 -1.47
C PHE A 301 -4.13 18.53 -0.51
N ALA A 302 -3.15 19.37 -0.19
CA ALA A 302 -3.35 20.47 0.75
C ALA A 302 -4.19 21.59 0.11
N LEU A 303 -5.37 21.86 0.70
CA LEU A 303 -6.26 22.94 0.31
C LEU A 303 -6.41 23.94 1.45
N PRO A 304 -6.67 25.23 1.16
CA PRO A 304 -7.22 26.15 2.14
C PRO A 304 -8.48 25.55 2.78
N PHE A 305 -8.66 25.77 4.08
CA PHE A 305 -9.71 25.15 4.90
C PHE A 305 -11.13 25.23 4.31
N ILE A 306 -11.50 26.36 3.70
CA ILE A 306 -12.80 26.54 3.04
C ILE A 306 -12.95 25.57 1.85
N LEU A 307 -11.89 25.39 1.07
CA LEU A 307 -11.87 24.49 -0.08
C LEU A 307 -11.83 23.02 0.34
N GLU A 308 -11.27 22.70 1.50
CA GLU A 308 -11.35 21.36 2.09
C GLU A 308 -12.80 20.99 2.45
N TYR A 309 -13.56 21.90 3.07
CA TYR A 309 -14.99 21.66 3.29
C TYR A 309 -15.77 21.54 2.00
N ALA A 310 -15.52 22.42 1.03
CA ALA A 310 -16.16 22.33 -0.27
C ALA A 310 -15.87 20.98 -0.94
N MET A 311 -14.63 20.50 -0.90
CA MET A 311 -14.23 19.18 -1.39
C MET A 311 -15.00 18.07 -0.68
N ILE A 312 -15.07 18.08 0.66
CA ILE A 312 -15.82 17.08 1.42
C ILE A 312 -17.31 17.07 1.02
N VAL A 313 -17.92 18.25 0.86
CA VAL A 313 -19.30 18.37 0.35
C VAL A 313 -19.43 17.76 -1.04
N THR A 314 -18.48 18.04 -1.95
CA THR A 314 -18.50 17.45 -3.30
C THR A 314 -18.42 15.92 -3.26
N PHE A 315 -17.66 15.35 -2.32
CA PHE A 315 -17.55 13.92 -2.12
C PHE A 315 -18.86 13.30 -1.61
N TYR A 316 -19.54 13.94 -0.66
CA TYR A 316 -20.85 13.49 -0.18
C TYR A 316 -21.90 13.52 -1.30
N VAL A 317 -21.92 14.59 -2.10
CA VAL A 317 -22.82 14.67 -3.27
C VAL A 317 -22.49 13.55 -4.27
N ALA A 318 -21.21 13.29 -4.56
CA ALA A 318 -20.83 12.20 -5.46
C ALA A 318 -21.27 10.82 -4.93
N ARG A 319 -21.18 10.59 -3.61
CA ARG A 319 -21.70 9.37 -2.96
C ARG A 319 -23.21 9.25 -3.15
N TRP A 320 -23.97 10.32 -2.90
CA TRP A 320 -25.43 10.33 -3.08
C TRP A 320 -25.85 10.15 -4.54
N LEU A 321 -25.04 10.63 -5.49
CA LEU A 321 -25.19 10.35 -6.92
C LEU A 321 -24.74 8.92 -7.32
N GLY A 322 -24.56 8.04 -6.33
CA GLY A 322 -24.35 6.61 -6.51
C GLY A 322 -22.89 6.19 -6.71
N SER A 323 -21.91 7.09 -6.54
CA SER A 323 -20.50 6.67 -6.55
C SER A 323 -20.19 5.88 -5.28
N GLN A 324 -19.81 4.62 -5.45
CA GLN A 324 -19.40 3.78 -4.32
C GLN A 324 -17.98 4.06 -3.85
N TRP A 325 -17.19 4.75 -4.66
CA TRP A 325 -15.78 4.99 -4.38
C TRP A 325 -15.52 6.17 -3.46
N HIS A 326 -16.54 6.67 -2.76
CA HIS A 326 -16.37 7.77 -1.82
C HIS A 326 -16.55 7.30 -0.37
N PRO A 327 -15.58 6.59 0.23
CA PRO A 327 -15.56 6.35 1.69
C PRO A 327 -15.45 7.63 2.52
N ILE A 328 -14.84 8.69 1.98
CA ILE A 328 -14.67 10.03 2.56
C ILE A 328 -13.80 10.04 3.82
N SER A 329 -14.09 9.22 4.84
CA SER A 329 -13.24 9.09 6.02
C SER A 329 -12.13 8.07 5.80
N VAL A 330 -11.02 8.26 6.52
CA VAL A 330 -9.83 7.41 6.41
C VAL A 330 -10.06 6.01 6.98
N GLU A 331 -10.91 5.89 8.00
CA GLU A 331 -11.30 4.61 8.59
C GLU A 331 -12.10 3.78 7.59
N LYS A 332 -13.05 4.40 6.88
CA LYS A 332 -13.80 3.71 5.82
C LYS A 332 -12.91 3.38 4.63
N GLY A 333 -11.98 4.27 4.29
CA GLY A 333 -10.97 4.03 3.25
C GLY A 333 -10.01 2.89 3.56
N ALA A 334 -9.86 2.49 4.83
CA ALA A 334 -8.99 1.40 5.24
C ALA A 334 -9.62 0.00 5.11
N VAL A 335 -10.92 -0.12 4.81
CA VAL A 335 -11.64 -1.41 4.88
C VAL A 335 -11.02 -2.51 4.02
N ALA A 336 -10.66 -2.21 2.77
CA ALA A 336 -10.09 -3.22 1.89
C ALA A 336 -8.69 -3.69 2.36
N MET A 337 -7.87 -2.77 2.88
CA MET A 337 -6.53 -3.08 3.40
C MET A 337 -6.61 -4.00 4.62
N VAL A 338 -7.47 -3.64 5.58
CA VAL A 338 -7.61 -4.39 6.84
C VAL A 338 -8.30 -5.73 6.61
N TRP A 339 -9.30 -5.77 5.73
CA TRP A 339 -9.93 -7.02 5.33
C TRP A 339 -8.92 -7.97 4.66
N LEU A 340 -8.11 -7.48 3.70
CA LEU A 340 -7.05 -8.29 3.09
C LEU A 340 -5.99 -8.73 4.10
N ALA A 341 -5.74 -7.95 5.15
CA ALA A 341 -4.84 -8.35 6.21
C ALA A 341 -5.45 -9.48 7.06
N LEU A 342 -6.70 -9.35 7.51
CA LEU A 342 -7.29 -10.24 8.52
C LEU A 342 -8.08 -11.43 7.97
N ALA A 343 -8.53 -11.39 6.72
CA ALA A 343 -9.33 -12.47 6.12
C ALA A 343 -8.58 -13.81 6.14
N LYS A 344 -9.33 -14.92 6.25
CA LYS A 344 -8.74 -16.27 6.14
C LYS A 344 -8.16 -16.46 4.75
N GLN A 345 -7.00 -17.12 4.65
CA GLN A 345 -6.34 -17.34 3.36
C GLN A 345 -7.22 -18.13 2.39
N SER A 346 -7.94 -19.15 2.89
CA SER A 346 -8.87 -19.94 2.09
C SER A 346 -9.99 -19.10 1.47
N THR A 347 -10.51 -18.10 2.20
CA THR A 347 -11.53 -17.18 1.66
C THR A 347 -10.98 -16.38 0.48
N LEU A 348 -9.77 -15.83 0.60
CA LEU A 348 -9.13 -15.07 -0.48
C LEU A 348 -8.81 -15.96 -1.68
N ASP A 349 -8.24 -17.14 -1.42
CA ASP A 349 -7.88 -18.11 -2.47
C ASP A 349 -9.15 -18.56 -3.26
N THR A 350 -10.26 -18.89 -2.57
CA THR A 350 -11.53 -19.24 -3.22
C THR A 350 -12.09 -18.08 -4.06
N MET A 351 -11.99 -16.84 -3.58
CA MET A 351 -12.45 -15.68 -4.35
C MET A 351 -11.59 -15.46 -5.59
N GLU A 352 -10.27 -15.57 -5.51
CA GLU A 352 -9.39 -15.43 -6.67
C GLU A 352 -9.49 -16.60 -7.65
N GLU A 353 -9.76 -17.83 -7.20
CA GLU A 353 -10.04 -18.95 -8.09
C GLU A 353 -11.32 -18.71 -8.91
N LYS A 354 -12.40 -18.32 -8.21
CA LYS A 354 -13.71 -18.08 -8.83
C LYS A 354 -13.74 -16.84 -9.70
N GLU A 355 -13.18 -15.73 -9.24
CA GLU A 355 -13.32 -14.42 -9.90
C GLU A 355 -12.06 -14.00 -10.66
N GLY A 356 -10.91 -14.59 -10.37
CA GLY A 356 -9.62 -14.20 -10.91
C GLY A 356 -8.84 -13.25 -9.99
N VAL A 357 -7.56 -13.07 -10.28
CA VAL A 357 -6.68 -12.14 -9.54
C VAL A 357 -7.02 -10.71 -9.94
N GLY A 358 -7.06 -9.79 -8.98
CA GLY A 358 -7.39 -8.40 -9.30
C GLY A 358 -7.34 -7.47 -8.11
N LYS A 359 -7.85 -6.26 -8.31
CA LYS A 359 -7.75 -5.16 -7.34
C LYS A 359 -8.97 -5.10 -6.43
N TRP A 360 -8.70 -4.90 -5.14
CA TRP A 360 -9.71 -4.72 -4.10
C TRP A 360 -9.87 -3.24 -3.75
N GLY A 361 -11.08 -2.80 -3.41
CA GLY A 361 -11.39 -1.40 -3.18
C GLY A 361 -12.23 -1.18 -1.95
N SER A 362 -11.89 -0.15 -1.19
CA SER A 362 -12.75 0.37 -0.13
C SER A 362 -13.90 1.16 -0.75
N ALA A 363 -15.12 0.68 -0.53
CA ALA A 363 -16.32 1.24 -1.12
C ALA A 363 -17.37 1.55 -0.05
N THR A 364 -18.31 2.42 -0.39
CA THR A 364 -19.52 2.69 0.41
C THR A 364 -20.79 2.59 -0.40
N ASP A 365 -21.92 2.39 0.27
CA ASP A 365 -23.24 2.62 -0.34
C ASP A 365 -23.63 4.10 -0.28
N PHE A 366 -24.88 4.39 -0.64
CA PHE A 366 -25.46 5.74 -0.57
C PHE A 366 -25.43 6.32 0.85
N TRP A 367 -25.67 5.48 1.86
CA TRP A 367 -25.70 5.85 3.28
C TRP A 367 -24.32 5.92 3.94
N GLY A 368 -23.28 5.56 3.20
CA GLY A 368 -21.93 5.50 3.71
C GLY A 368 -21.61 4.21 4.45
N GLN A 369 -22.41 3.15 4.33
CA GLN A 369 -22.06 1.82 4.83
C GLN A 369 -20.91 1.27 3.98
N GLU A 370 -19.83 0.93 4.65
CA GLU A 370 -18.57 0.48 4.05
C GLU A 370 -18.61 -1.00 3.66
N ARG A 371 -17.84 -1.35 2.62
CA ARG A 371 -17.63 -2.73 2.18
C ARG A 371 -16.37 -2.81 1.31
N VAL A 372 -15.88 -4.04 1.15
CA VAL A 372 -14.83 -4.35 0.16
C VAL A 372 -15.49 -4.71 -1.16
N GLU A 373 -15.01 -4.12 -2.25
CA GLU A 373 -15.48 -4.38 -3.61
C GLU A 373 -14.31 -4.74 -4.54
N ARG A 374 -14.62 -5.38 -5.67
CA ARG A 374 -13.66 -5.58 -6.76
C ARG A 374 -13.64 -4.36 -7.67
N THR A 375 -12.45 -3.96 -8.08
CA THR A 375 -12.23 -2.78 -8.91
C THR A 375 -11.65 -3.18 -10.25
N GLU A 376 -12.24 -2.68 -11.32
CA GLU A 376 -11.73 -2.90 -12.67
C GLU A 376 -10.36 -2.25 -12.86
N VAL A 377 -9.46 -2.97 -13.54
CA VAL A 377 -8.15 -2.49 -13.92
C VAL A 377 -8.08 -2.40 -15.44
N SER A 378 -7.70 -1.24 -15.96
CA SER A 378 -7.61 -1.00 -17.40
C SER A 378 -6.69 -2.03 -18.08
N GLY A 379 -7.18 -2.70 -19.13
CA GLY A 379 -6.45 -3.77 -19.83
C GLY A 379 -6.41 -5.12 -19.10
N TRP A 380 -7.07 -5.26 -17.94
CA TRP A 380 -7.16 -6.52 -17.19
C TRP A 380 -8.59 -6.91 -16.79
N GLY A 381 -9.53 -5.96 -16.72
CA GLY A 381 -10.88 -6.23 -16.22
C GLY A 381 -10.91 -6.33 -14.69
N TRP A 382 -11.86 -7.10 -14.13
CA TRP A 382 -11.95 -7.31 -12.68
C TRP A 382 -11.06 -8.47 -12.20
N GLY A 383 -10.87 -9.48 -13.05
CA GLY A 383 -10.16 -10.71 -12.71
C GLY A 383 -9.36 -11.33 -13.86
N GLY A 384 -9.18 -10.64 -14.99
CA GLY A 384 -8.49 -11.18 -16.17
C GLY A 384 -9.33 -12.16 -17.00
N LYS A 385 -10.65 -12.23 -16.75
CA LYS A 385 -11.57 -13.13 -17.45
C LYS A 385 -12.31 -12.37 -18.56
N LEU A 386 -12.45 -13.00 -19.73
CA LEU A 386 -13.21 -12.42 -20.84
C LEU A 386 -14.72 -12.52 -20.53
N GLY A 387 -15.48 -11.49 -20.91
CA GLY A 387 -16.93 -11.47 -20.73
C GLY A 387 -17.40 -11.29 -19.28
N GLU A 388 -16.57 -10.68 -18.42
CA GLU A 388 -16.96 -10.36 -17.05
C GLU A 388 -18.19 -9.44 -16.97
N TYR A 389 -19.07 -9.71 -16.00
CA TYR A 389 -20.20 -8.84 -15.72
C TYR A 389 -19.73 -7.46 -15.21
N LYS A 390 -20.33 -6.40 -15.76
CA LYS A 390 -20.03 -5.01 -15.40
C LYS A 390 -20.57 -4.69 -14.02
N ARG A 391 -19.66 -4.50 -13.05
CA ARG A 391 -20.03 -4.16 -11.67
C ARG A 391 -20.26 -2.65 -11.49
N LYS A 392 -20.97 -2.28 -10.42
CA LYS A 392 -21.07 -0.87 -9.98
C LYS A 392 -19.66 -0.31 -9.76
N GLY A 393 -19.51 1.01 -9.92
CA GLY A 393 -18.22 1.69 -9.75
C GLY A 393 -17.26 1.54 -10.93
N ARG A 394 -17.71 0.97 -12.05
CA ARG A 394 -16.91 0.97 -13.28
C ARG A 394 -16.48 2.38 -13.68
N ASP A 395 -15.23 2.54 -14.11
CA ASP A 395 -14.76 3.76 -14.78
C ASP A 395 -15.61 3.99 -16.04
N PRO A 396 -16.23 5.18 -16.22
CA PRO A 396 -17.07 5.47 -17.38
C PRO A 396 -16.32 5.42 -18.71
N PHE A 397 -14.99 5.44 -18.72
CA PHE A 397 -14.15 5.36 -19.90
C PHE A 397 -13.51 3.96 -20.09
N ALA A 398 -13.79 3.01 -19.19
CA ALA A 398 -13.28 1.66 -19.32
C ALA A 398 -13.89 0.94 -20.53
N LYS A 399 -13.05 0.17 -21.21
CA LYS A 399 -13.42 -0.71 -22.33
C LYS A 399 -13.54 -2.14 -21.82
N ASP A 400 -14.39 -2.93 -22.48
CA ASP A 400 -14.53 -4.34 -22.16
C ASP A 400 -13.25 -5.09 -22.55
N LEU A 401 -12.76 -5.94 -21.66
CA LEU A 401 -11.50 -6.65 -21.82
C LEU A 401 -11.51 -7.50 -23.10
N THR A 402 -10.52 -7.28 -23.96
CA THR A 402 -10.23 -8.17 -25.09
C THR A 402 -9.07 -9.12 -24.79
N LYS A 403 -8.92 -10.17 -25.61
CA LYS A 403 -7.80 -11.12 -25.49
C LYS A 403 -6.46 -10.41 -25.76
N GLU A 404 -6.44 -9.49 -26.71
CA GLU A 404 -5.26 -8.70 -27.09
C GLU A 404 -4.85 -7.76 -25.95
N GLU A 405 -5.82 -7.08 -25.32
CA GLU A 405 -5.56 -6.22 -24.16
C GLU A 405 -5.02 -7.02 -22.97
N ARG A 406 -5.62 -8.18 -22.68
CA ARG A 406 -5.13 -9.08 -21.65
C ARG A 406 -3.69 -9.52 -21.92
N ASN A 407 -3.40 -10.00 -23.12
CA ASN A 407 -2.04 -10.43 -23.49
C ASN A 407 -1.04 -9.27 -23.38
N ARG A 408 -1.44 -8.05 -23.78
CA ARG A 408 -0.60 -6.85 -23.63
C ARG A 408 -0.35 -6.52 -22.17
N PHE A 409 -1.34 -6.67 -21.29
CA PHE A 409 -1.19 -6.46 -19.86
C PHE A 409 -0.21 -7.46 -19.25
N GLU A 410 -0.31 -8.74 -19.61
CA GLU A 410 0.61 -9.80 -19.17
C GLU A 410 2.05 -9.50 -19.64
N GLU A 411 2.25 -9.13 -20.91
CA GLU A 411 3.56 -8.77 -21.46
C GLU A 411 4.14 -7.52 -20.79
N THR A 412 3.31 -6.49 -20.55
CA THR A 412 3.72 -5.27 -19.85
C THR A 412 4.18 -5.61 -18.43
N GLY A 413 3.47 -6.50 -17.74
CA GLY A 413 3.87 -6.97 -16.42
C GLY A 413 5.21 -7.70 -16.42
N LYS A 414 5.45 -8.57 -17.41
CA LYS A 414 6.75 -9.24 -17.58
C LYS A 414 7.88 -8.24 -17.72
N ILE A 415 7.77 -7.27 -18.63
CA ILE A 415 8.78 -6.22 -18.83
C ILE A 415 8.96 -5.41 -17.54
N CYS A 416 7.88 -5.01 -16.86
CA CYS A 416 7.97 -4.27 -15.60
C CYS A 416 8.74 -5.06 -14.53
N TRP A 417 8.49 -6.36 -14.38
CA TRP A 417 9.21 -7.20 -13.43
C TRP A 417 10.70 -7.33 -13.76
N GLU A 418 11.04 -7.51 -15.04
CA GLU A 418 12.44 -7.58 -15.50
C GLU A 418 13.17 -6.26 -15.23
N GLU A 419 12.60 -5.13 -15.64
CA GLU A 419 13.19 -3.79 -15.46
C GLU A 419 13.32 -3.40 -13.98
N MET A 420 12.35 -3.77 -13.13
CA MET A 420 12.43 -3.49 -11.70
C MET A 420 13.51 -4.32 -11.00
N GLU A 421 13.71 -5.57 -11.41
CA GLU A 421 14.80 -6.38 -10.89
C GLU A 421 16.17 -5.87 -11.33
N VAL A 422 16.31 -5.44 -12.59
CA VAL A 422 17.52 -4.78 -13.09
C VAL A 422 17.81 -3.51 -12.27
N LEU A 423 16.80 -2.66 -12.08
CA LEU A 423 16.93 -1.42 -11.31
C LEU A 423 17.29 -1.69 -9.85
N ARG A 424 16.68 -2.71 -9.22
CA ARG A 424 17.01 -3.13 -7.86
C ARG A 424 18.47 -3.55 -7.75
N CYS A 425 18.92 -4.44 -8.62
CA CYS A 425 20.28 -4.97 -8.58
C CYS A 425 21.32 -3.86 -8.82
N ASP A 426 21.08 -2.97 -9.79
CA ASP A 426 21.95 -1.82 -10.06
C ASP A 426 22.07 -0.90 -8.83
N TRP A 427 20.96 -0.57 -8.18
CA TRP A 427 21.00 0.26 -6.96
C TRP A 427 21.66 -0.44 -5.77
N GLU A 428 21.40 -1.73 -5.55
CA GLU A 428 22.09 -2.51 -4.51
C GLU A 428 23.60 -2.53 -4.71
N ASP A 429 24.05 -2.78 -5.95
CA ASP A 429 25.46 -2.77 -6.30
C ASP A 429 26.11 -1.40 -6.12
N ARG A 430 25.42 -0.31 -6.52
CA ARG A 430 25.90 1.06 -6.30
C ARG A 430 26.08 1.37 -4.83
N LEU A 431 25.08 1.06 -4.00
CA LEU A 431 25.15 1.28 -2.55
C LEU A 431 26.29 0.45 -1.92
N ARG A 432 26.50 -0.79 -2.39
CA ARG A 432 27.57 -1.67 -1.91
C ARG A 432 28.95 -1.13 -2.29
N ARG A 433 29.16 -0.75 -3.55
CA ARG A 433 30.42 -0.15 -4.04
C ARG A 433 30.74 1.16 -3.33
N ALA A 434 29.72 1.94 -2.98
CA ALA A 434 29.87 3.17 -2.21
C ALA A 434 30.08 2.93 -0.69
N GLY A 435 30.03 1.68 -0.21
CA GLY A 435 30.24 1.34 1.20
C GLY A 435 29.12 1.79 2.15
N VAL A 436 27.95 2.14 1.60
CA VAL A 436 26.79 2.64 2.38
C VAL A 436 25.63 1.65 2.43
N ALA A 437 25.71 0.55 1.67
CA ALA A 437 24.75 -0.54 1.76
C ALA A 437 24.71 -1.13 3.16
N VAL A 438 23.51 -1.53 3.58
CA VAL A 438 23.32 -2.30 4.80
C VAL A 438 23.17 -3.77 4.44
N GLU A 439 24.19 -4.55 4.77
CA GLU A 439 24.22 -5.99 4.49
C GLU A 439 23.07 -6.72 5.20
N MET A 440 22.27 -7.38 4.36
CA MET A 440 21.16 -8.24 4.71
C MET A 440 21.74 -9.60 5.07
N GLY A 441 21.94 -9.86 6.37
CA GLY A 441 22.53 -11.11 6.87
C GLY A 441 21.69 -12.35 6.63
#